data_AF-A0A7V8XWR8-F1
#
_entry.id   AF-A0A7V8XWR8-F1
#
_cell.length_a   1.000
_cell.length_b   1.000
_cell.length_c   1.000
_cell.angle_alpha   90.00
_cell.angle_beta   90.00
_cell.angle_gamma   90.00
#
_symmetry.space_group_name_H-M   'P 1'
#
loop_
_entity.id
_entity.type
_entity.pdbx_description
1 polymer ?
#
loop_
_entity_poly.entity_id
_entity_poly.type
_entity_poly.pdbx_seq_one_letter_code
_entity_poly.pdbx_strand_id
1 'polypeptide(L)'
;MMDIGSEISTGIALYYPYIHPRDINRVNAALIFWDRVRRIVPPSARVGEHARDDDDDARLLADETLLIATPPESYEAAAADRFFQHIGPASHAFTIDLNTARELASRNRGIHIEKIGDQVLWKLQQLGLAHPLGEWVSMHGEVGALYMFCLASEMSDAIEAPLLSDSEYDAEIGQAFLFEPQTGVDVTDTLMRAGIRLSGPAELSAIPTKEVAAFAHRRAAERQRFRIAVQGILEVVRSAADPHVLEDYLDKQRGSRSRRLLAITVERWTTQG
;
A
#
# COMPACT_ATOMS: atom_id res chain seq x y z
N MET A 1 36.80 -0.68 7.94
CA MET A 1 35.65 -1.15 8.74
C MET A 1 34.48 -0.30 8.29
N MET A 2 33.81 -0.75 7.21
CA MET A 2 32.63 -0.06 6.68
C MET A 2 31.44 -0.58 7.48
N ASP A 3 30.84 0.31 8.24
CA ASP A 3 29.55 0.09 8.87
C ASP A 3 28.51 0.10 7.74
N ILE A 4 28.20 -1.08 7.22
CA ILE A 4 27.06 -1.26 6.32
C ILE A 4 25.86 -1.26 7.26
N GLY A 5 25.36 -0.05 7.54
CA GLY A 5 24.00 0.15 8.02
C GLY A 5 23.06 -0.43 6.97
N SER A 6 22.89 -1.75 7.02
CA SER A 6 21.81 -2.46 6.38
C SER A 6 20.55 -1.95 7.06
N GLU A 7 20.00 -0.84 6.56
CA GLU A 7 18.58 -0.55 6.76
C GLU A 7 17.84 -1.82 6.37
N ILE A 8 17.34 -2.51 7.40
CA ILE A 8 16.60 -3.75 7.22
C ILE A 8 15.30 -3.32 6.58
N SER A 9 15.25 -3.31 5.24
CA SER A 9 13.97 -3.16 4.55
C SER A 9 13.05 -4.22 5.13
N THR A 10 12.00 -3.76 5.80
CA THR A 10 11.12 -4.57 6.63
C THR A 10 10.43 -5.69 5.84
N GLY A 11 10.50 -5.63 4.51
CA GLY A 11 9.88 -6.59 3.61
C GLY A 11 8.37 -6.50 3.66
N ILE A 12 7.83 -5.38 4.11
CA ILE A 12 6.40 -5.16 4.30
C ILE A 12 5.92 -4.10 3.31
N ALA A 13 4.72 -4.28 2.77
CA ALA A 13 3.94 -3.20 2.16
C ALA A 13 2.70 -2.90 3.01
N LEU A 14 2.17 -1.68 2.92
CA LEU A 14 0.95 -1.28 3.63
C LEU A 14 -0.20 -1.07 2.65
N TYR A 15 -1.16 -1.99 2.68
CA TYR A 15 -2.42 -1.92 1.96
C TYR A 15 -3.40 -0.93 2.61
N TYR A 16 -3.95 -0.03 1.80
CA TYR A 16 -4.94 0.99 2.16
C TYR A 16 -5.85 1.30 0.95
N PRO A 17 -6.97 2.02 1.12
CA PRO A 17 -7.60 2.45 2.37
C PRO A 17 -8.53 1.39 2.99
N TYR A 18 -8.81 0.31 2.27
CA TYR A 18 -9.88 -0.64 2.62
C TYR A 18 -9.46 -1.60 3.74
N ILE A 19 -10.45 -2.07 4.51
CA ILE A 19 -10.26 -3.17 5.49
C ILE A 19 -10.09 -4.49 4.72
N HIS A 20 -11.00 -4.73 3.77
CA HIS A 20 -11.00 -5.88 2.88
C HIS A 20 -10.32 -5.50 1.57
N PRO A 21 -9.35 -6.30 1.08
CA PRO A 21 -8.85 -6.16 -0.28
C PRO A 21 -10.01 -6.14 -1.28
N ARG A 22 -10.05 -5.14 -2.17
CA ARG A 22 -11.04 -5.08 -3.26
C ARG A 22 -10.60 -5.90 -4.46
N ASP A 23 -9.30 -6.04 -4.64
CA ASP A 23 -8.68 -6.93 -5.61
C ASP A 23 -7.60 -7.76 -4.92
N ILE A 24 -7.92 -9.02 -4.62
CA ILE A 24 -6.97 -9.95 -4.01
C ILE A 24 -5.71 -10.15 -4.87
N ASN A 25 -5.82 -9.97 -6.20
CA ASN A 25 -4.67 -10.12 -7.09
C ASN A 25 -3.62 -9.02 -6.90
N ARG A 26 -4.01 -7.83 -6.40
CA ARG A 26 -3.07 -6.78 -6.01
C ARG A 26 -2.28 -7.16 -4.78
N VAL A 27 -2.92 -7.79 -3.79
CA VAL A 27 -2.24 -8.35 -2.62
C VAL A 27 -1.32 -9.51 -3.05
N ASN A 28 -1.80 -10.41 -3.91
CA ASN A 28 -1.00 -11.51 -4.44
C ASN A 28 0.23 -11.01 -5.22
N ALA A 29 0.09 -9.98 -6.05
CA ALA A 29 1.20 -9.36 -6.76
C ALA A 29 2.21 -8.74 -5.80
N ALA A 30 1.73 -8.05 -4.76
CA ALA A 30 2.59 -7.53 -3.71
C ALA A 30 3.37 -8.66 -3.01
N LEU A 31 2.73 -9.80 -2.72
CA LEU A 31 3.36 -10.96 -2.06
C LEU A 31 4.40 -11.70 -2.90
N ILE A 32 4.47 -11.45 -4.21
CA ILE A 32 5.62 -11.92 -5.03
C ILE A 32 6.89 -11.18 -4.62
N PHE A 33 6.78 -9.92 -4.18
CA PHE A 33 7.92 -9.06 -3.86
C PHE A 33 8.10 -8.84 -2.35
N TRP A 34 7.04 -8.47 -1.65
CA TRP A 34 6.98 -8.20 -0.21
C TRP A 34 6.75 -9.48 0.58
N ASP A 35 7.45 -9.62 1.71
CA ASP A 35 7.33 -10.78 2.59
C ASP A 35 5.95 -10.86 3.19
N ARG A 36 5.38 -9.70 3.53
CA ARG A 36 4.06 -9.57 4.11
C ARG A 36 3.40 -8.28 3.61
N VAL A 37 2.08 -8.27 3.64
CA VAL A 37 1.28 -7.07 3.42
C VAL A 37 0.55 -6.77 4.72
N ARG A 38 0.75 -5.58 5.28
CA ARG A 38 -0.07 -5.06 6.37
C ARG A 38 -1.28 -4.33 5.78
N ARG A 39 -2.38 -4.28 6.51
CA ARG A 39 -3.56 -3.49 6.16
C ARG A 39 -4.12 -2.79 7.39
N ILE A 40 -4.77 -1.65 7.17
CA ILE A 40 -5.37 -0.85 8.24
C ILE A 40 -6.72 -1.47 8.65
N VAL A 41 -6.75 -2.11 9.82
CA VAL A 41 -7.92 -2.84 10.34
C VAL A 41 -8.22 -2.39 11.76
N PRO A 42 -9.38 -1.76 12.01
CA PRO A 42 -9.81 -1.41 13.35
C PRO A 42 -9.97 -2.61 14.29
N PRO A 43 -9.76 -2.46 15.60
CA PRO A 43 -9.90 -3.53 16.57
C PRO A 43 -11.29 -4.17 16.60
N SER A 44 -12.37 -3.39 16.49
CA SER A 44 -13.73 -3.93 16.46
C SER A 44 -14.01 -4.78 15.22
N ALA A 45 -13.33 -4.47 14.12
CA ALA A 45 -13.42 -5.19 12.86
C ALA A 45 -12.48 -6.40 12.81
N ARG A 46 -11.68 -6.68 13.84
CA ARG A 46 -10.76 -7.82 13.88
C ARG A 46 -11.40 -9.05 14.54
N VAL A 47 -11.13 -10.23 13.99
CA VAL A 47 -11.50 -11.53 14.56
C VAL A 47 -10.29 -12.45 14.46
N GLY A 48 -9.63 -12.73 15.59
CA GLY A 48 -8.35 -13.45 15.56
C GLY A 48 -7.28 -12.69 14.76
N GLU A 49 -6.69 -13.33 13.75
CA GLU A 49 -5.68 -12.70 12.87
C GLU A 49 -6.28 -12.05 11.61
N HIS A 50 -7.58 -12.23 11.37
CA HIS A 50 -8.26 -11.75 10.17
C HIS A 50 -9.21 -10.58 10.49
N ALA A 51 -9.71 -9.91 9.45
CA ALA A 51 -10.82 -8.98 9.60
C ALA A 51 -12.15 -9.76 9.57
N ARG A 52 -13.15 -9.22 10.26
CA ARG A 52 -14.54 -9.66 10.16
C ARG A 52 -14.96 -9.55 8.70
N ASP A 53 -15.65 -10.56 8.18
CA ASP A 53 -16.15 -10.61 6.80
C ASP A 53 -15.06 -10.67 5.71
N ASP A 54 -13.81 -11.01 6.05
CA ASP A 54 -12.84 -11.42 5.04
C ASP A 54 -13.39 -12.58 4.19
N ASP A 55 -13.08 -12.59 2.90
CA ASP A 55 -13.32 -13.74 2.03
C ASP A 55 -12.33 -14.89 2.32
N ASP A 56 -12.54 -16.04 1.67
CA ASP A 56 -11.73 -17.23 1.92
C ASP A 56 -10.24 -17.01 1.59
N ASP A 57 -9.94 -16.21 0.57
CA ASP A 57 -8.57 -15.93 0.15
C ASP A 57 -7.85 -14.98 1.11
N ALA A 58 -8.50 -13.91 1.54
CA ALA A 58 -7.97 -12.97 2.53
C ALA A 58 -7.76 -13.67 3.89
N ARG A 59 -8.69 -14.55 4.30
CA ARG A 59 -8.50 -15.39 5.50
C ARG A 59 -7.32 -16.33 5.36
N LEU A 60 -7.19 -17.03 4.23
CA LEU A 60 -6.04 -17.88 3.96
C LEU A 60 -4.72 -17.11 4.11
N LEU A 61 -4.61 -15.92 3.52
CA LEU A 61 -3.41 -15.10 3.64
C LEU A 61 -3.17 -14.61 5.07
N ALA A 62 -4.22 -14.30 5.83
CA ALA A 62 -4.10 -13.91 7.23
C ALA A 62 -3.62 -15.07 8.11
N ASP A 63 -4.18 -16.27 7.93
CA ASP A 63 -3.81 -17.50 8.64
C ASP A 63 -2.35 -17.89 8.37
N GLU A 64 -1.87 -17.66 7.14
CA GLU A 64 -0.47 -17.87 6.74
C GLU A 64 0.46 -16.71 7.17
N THR A 65 -0.05 -15.70 7.90
CA THR A 65 0.67 -14.50 8.37
C THR A 65 1.23 -13.62 7.24
N LEU A 66 0.66 -13.72 6.04
CA LEU A 66 1.02 -12.94 4.85
C LEU A 66 0.20 -11.65 4.72
N LEU A 67 -1.04 -11.62 5.23
CA LEU A 67 -1.91 -10.43 5.29
C LEU A 67 -2.21 -10.05 6.75
N ILE A 68 -1.57 -8.99 7.26
CA ILE A 68 -1.58 -8.65 8.69
C ILE A 68 -2.54 -7.49 8.96
N ALA A 69 -3.56 -7.75 9.78
CA ALA A 69 -4.42 -6.72 10.35
C ALA A 69 -3.61 -5.83 11.32
N THR A 70 -3.45 -4.55 10.96
CA THR A 70 -2.70 -3.57 11.75
C THR A 70 -3.65 -2.47 12.24
N PRO A 71 -3.74 -2.24 13.56
CA PRO A 71 -4.68 -1.28 14.11
C PRO A 71 -4.12 0.15 14.01
N PRO A 72 -4.97 1.18 13.79
CA PRO A 72 -4.54 2.52 13.44
C PRO A 72 -4.22 3.45 14.63
N GLU A 73 -4.63 3.11 15.87
CA GLU A 73 -4.78 4.08 16.98
C GLU A 73 -3.49 4.83 17.30
N SER A 74 -2.34 4.16 17.19
CA SER A 74 -1.04 4.75 17.49
C SER A 74 -0.61 5.84 16.49
N TYR A 75 -1.30 5.94 15.35
CA TYR A 75 -0.95 6.83 14.24
C TYR A 75 -1.97 7.96 14.03
N GLU A 76 -3.14 7.86 14.65
CA GLU A 76 -4.28 8.74 14.39
C GLU A 76 -3.99 10.21 14.72
N ALA A 77 -3.25 10.48 15.80
CA ALA A 77 -2.95 11.85 16.22
C ALA A 77 -2.05 12.58 15.21
N ALA A 78 -0.98 11.94 14.75
CA ALA A 78 -0.10 12.52 13.72
C ALA A 78 -0.84 12.66 12.38
N ALA A 79 -1.66 11.66 12.03
CA ALA A 79 -2.47 11.68 10.82
C ALA A 79 -3.49 12.82 10.84
N ALA A 80 -4.08 13.09 12.00
CA ALA A 80 -4.98 14.22 12.22
C ALA A 80 -4.29 15.56 11.99
N ASP A 81 -3.12 15.75 12.59
CA ASP A 81 -2.35 16.98 12.47
C ASP A 81 -2.00 17.25 11.01
N ARG A 82 -1.48 16.24 10.30
CA ARG A 82 -1.21 16.30 8.86
C ARG A 82 -2.49 16.64 8.08
N PHE A 83 -3.57 15.90 8.29
CA PHE A 83 -4.84 16.12 7.62
C PHE A 83 -5.39 17.55 7.78
N PHE A 84 -5.42 18.09 9.01
CA PHE A 84 -5.99 19.41 9.27
C PHE A 84 -5.16 20.57 8.74
N GLN A 85 -3.85 20.38 8.54
CA GLN A 85 -3.01 21.37 7.84
C GLN A 85 -3.45 21.56 6.39
N HIS A 86 -3.88 20.49 5.71
CA HIS A 86 -4.28 20.53 4.31
C HIS A 86 -5.75 20.87 4.09
N ILE A 87 -6.68 20.27 4.86
CA ILE A 87 -8.12 20.51 4.63
C ILE A 87 -8.60 21.84 5.21
N GLY A 88 -7.95 22.37 6.25
CA GLY A 88 -8.38 23.56 6.98
C GLY A 88 -8.73 24.76 6.08
N PRO A 89 -7.83 25.18 5.18
CA PRO A 89 -8.05 26.31 4.27
C PRO A 89 -9.27 26.17 3.34
N ALA A 90 -9.62 24.94 2.96
CA ALA A 90 -10.68 24.63 1.99
C ALA A 90 -11.94 24.00 2.61
N SER A 91 -12.00 23.86 3.94
CA SER A 91 -13.05 23.13 4.66
C SER A 91 -14.48 23.53 4.28
N HIS A 92 -14.74 24.83 4.07
CA HIS A 92 -16.06 25.33 3.66
C HIS A 92 -16.58 24.70 2.34
N ALA A 93 -15.69 24.35 1.41
CA ALA A 93 -16.04 23.75 0.12
C ALA A 93 -16.48 22.28 0.24
N PHE A 94 -16.20 21.64 1.38
CA PHE A 94 -16.45 20.22 1.63
C PHE A 94 -17.49 19.99 2.72
N THR A 95 -18.33 20.99 3.01
CA THR A 95 -19.44 20.79 3.94
C THR A 95 -20.48 19.86 3.34
N ILE A 96 -21.09 19.02 4.18
CA ILE A 96 -22.17 18.11 3.80
C ILE A 96 -23.33 18.21 4.79
N ASP A 97 -24.55 18.12 4.27
CA ASP A 97 -25.74 17.95 5.09
C ASP A 97 -25.99 16.47 5.42
N LEU A 98 -26.91 16.23 6.37
CA LEU A 98 -27.25 14.90 6.85
C LEU A 98 -27.91 14.01 5.78
N ASN A 99 -28.64 14.59 4.82
CA ASN A 99 -29.30 13.81 3.77
C ASN A 99 -28.26 13.29 2.77
N THR A 100 -27.35 14.16 2.36
CA THR A 100 -26.18 13.82 1.55
C THR A 100 -25.33 12.76 2.24
N ALA A 101 -25.08 12.92 3.54
CA ALA A 101 -24.35 11.92 4.33
C ALA A 101 -25.05 10.55 4.36
N ARG A 102 -26.38 10.50 4.52
CA ARG A 102 -27.14 9.24 4.44
C ARG A 102 -27.05 8.58 3.07
N GLU A 103 -27.13 9.36 2.00
CA GLU A 103 -26.98 8.87 0.63
C GLU A 103 -25.59 8.27 0.41
N LEU A 104 -24.54 8.96 0.84
CA LEU A 104 -23.16 8.49 0.74
C LEU A 104 -22.91 7.22 1.56
N ALA A 105 -23.43 7.16 2.79
CA ALA A 105 -23.34 5.97 3.64
C ALA A 105 -24.04 4.75 3.01
N SER A 106 -25.20 4.95 2.36
CA SER A 106 -25.92 3.86 1.67
C SER A 106 -25.13 3.24 0.51
N ARG A 107 -24.12 3.95 0.00
CA ARG A 107 -23.22 3.51 -1.07
C ARG A 107 -21.92 2.88 -0.54
N ASN A 108 -21.82 2.60 0.76
CA ASN A 108 -20.60 2.12 1.42
C ASN A 108 -19.37 3.02 1.17
N ARG A 109 -19.58 4.34 1.13
CA ARG A 109 -18.51 5.35 0.94
C ARG A 109 -18.06 6.00 2.26
N GLY A 110 -18.34 5.35 3.38
CA GLY A 110 -17.91 5.81 4.70
C GLY A 110 -16.54 5.27 5.09
N ILE A 111 -15.92 5.92 6.07
CA ILE A 111 -14.75 5.41 6.78
C ILE A 111 -15.23 4.82 8.11
N HIS A 112 -14.71 3.65 8.49
CA HIS A 112 -15.05 3.06 9.78
C HIS A 112 -14.63 3.99 10.91
N ILE A 113 -15.48 4.20 11.92
CA ILE A 113 -15.27 5.21 12.97
C ILE A 113 -13.92 5.04 13.69
N GLU A 114 -13.54 3.81 14.02
CA GLU A 114 -12.25 3.47 14.64
C GLU A 114 -11.03 3.55 13.70
N LYS A 115 -11.20 4.00 12.46
CA LYS A 115 -10.08 4.48 11.65
C LYS A 115 -9.84 5.98 11.84
N ILE A 116 -10.79 6.68 12.45
CA ILE A 116 -10.79 8.13 12.66
C ILE A 116 -10.74 8.38 14.16
N GLY A 117 -9.62 8.91 14.66
CA GLY A 117 -9.52 9.22 16.08
C GLY A 117 -10.61 10.20 16.55
N ASP A 118 -11.07 10.04 17.80
CA ASP A 118 -12.21 10.77 18.38
C ASP A 118 -12.10 12.29 18.20
N GLN A 119 -10.90 12.84 18.37
CA GLN A 119 -10.64 14.28 18.22
C GLN A 119 -10.84 14.75 16.77
N VAL A 120 -10.46 13.91 15.80
CA VAL A 120 -10.64 14.19 14.37
C VAL A 120 -12.11 14.17 14.03
N LEU A 121 -12.83 13.13 14.45
CA LEU A 121 -14.25 13.00 14.21
C LEU A 121 -15.02 14.20 14.78
N TRP A 122 -14.76 14.54 16.05
CA TRP A 122 -15.39 15.68 16.69
C TRP A 122 -15.16 16.99 15.90
N LYS A 123 -13.92 17.24 15.48
CA LYS A 123 -13.58 18.44 14.70
C LYS A 123 -14.19 18.43 13.30
N LEU A 124 -14.22 17.28 12.62
CA LEU A 124 -14.91 17.11 11.33
C LEU A 124 -16.40 17.42 11.44
N GLN A 125 -17.05 16.95 12.51
CA GLN A 125 -18.48 17.23 12.77
C GLN A 125 -18.72 18.72 13.03
N GLN A 126 -17.86 19.37 13.82
CA GLN A 126 -17.98 20.81 14.08
C GLN A 126 -17.84 21.66 12.81
N LEU A 127 -16.98 21.23 11.90
CA LEU A 127 -16.78 21.89 10.60
C LEU A 127 -17.84 21.51 9.56
N GLY A 128 -18.78 20.62 9.89
CA GLY A 128 -19.80 20.12 8.96
C GLY A 128 -19.24 19.25 7.84
N LEU A 129 -18.04 18.70 8.01
CA LEU A 129 -17.32 17.89 7.02
C LEU A 129 -17.71 16.40 7.07
N ALA A 130 -18.27 15.94 8.19
CA ALA A 130 -18.61 14.55 8.38
C ALA A 130 -19.83 14.35 9.29
N HIS A 131 -20.57 13.27 9.06
CA HIS A 131 -21.63 12.79 9.95
C HIS A 131 -21.41 11.31 10.30
N PRO A 132 -21.35 10.94 11.59
CA PRO A 132 -21.36 9.54 12.00
C PRO A 132 -22.74 8.93 11.81
N LEU A 133 -22.78 7.74 11.22
CA LEU A 133 -23.96 6.96 10.90
C LEU A 133 -23.69 5.49 11.28
N GLY A 134 -23.92 5.16 12.55
CA GLY A 134 -23.56 3.84 13.11
C GLY A 134 -22.04 3.71 13.28
N GLU A 135 -21.46 2.60 12.81
CA GLU A 135 -20.01 2.33 12.84
C GLU A 135 -19.24 3.06 11.72
N TRP A 136 -19.94 3.83 10.88
CA TRP A 136 -19.36 4.50 9.72
C TRP A 136 -19.46 6.01 9.84
N VAL A 137 -18.45 6.71 9.35
CA VAL A 137 -18.41 8.16 9.22
C VAL A 137 -18.57 8.49 7.75
N SER A 138 -19.65 9.20 7.41
CA SER A 138 -19.90 9.65 6.05
C SER A 138 -19.33 11.04 5.83
N MET A 139 -18.58 11.20 4.74
CA MET A 139 -17.99 12.46 4.28
C MET A 139 -17.87 12.48 2.75
N HIS A 140 -17.54 13.64 2.15
CA HIS A 140 -17.14 13.68 0.75
C HIS A 140 -15.98 12.72 0.49
N GLY A 141 -15.96 12.08 -0.69
CA GLY A 141 -14.98 11.06 -1.01
C GLY A 141 -13.54 11.57 -0.95
N GLU A 142 -13.32 12.80 -1.38
CA GLU A 142 -12.04 13.50 -1.38
C GLU A 142 -11.52 13.75 0.04
N VAL A 143 -12.41 14.14 0.96
CA VAL A 143 -12.07 14.34 2.38
C VAL A 143 -11.67 13.02 3.01
N GLY A 144 -12.44 11.96 2.73
CA GLY A 144 -12.15 10.62 3.23
C GLY A 144 -10.85 10.05 2.67
N ALA A 145 -10.64 10.18 1.36
CA ALA A 145 -9.42 9.74 0.69
C ALA A 145 -8.19 10.48 1.23
N LEU A 146 -8.26 11.81 1.41
CA LEU A 146 -7.19 12.60 2.00
C LEU A 146 -6.87 12.14 3.44
N TYR A 147 -7.88 11.94 4.28
CA TYR A 147 -7.66 11.45 5.65
C TYR A 147 -7.01 10.07 5.66
N MET A 148 -7.52 9.12 4.87
CA MET A 148 -6.96 7.78 4.78
C MET A 148 -5.54 7.79 4.23
N PHE A 149 -5.22 8.68 3.30
CA PHE A 149 -3.85 8.84 2.81
C PHE A 149 -2.92 9.41 3.89
N CYS A 150 -3.36 10.41 4.68
CA CYS A 150 -2.59 10.91 5.82
C CYS A 150 -2.32 9.78 6.82
N LEU A 151 -3.36 9.02 7.20
CA LEU A 151 -3.23 7.88 8.11
C LEU A 151 -2.29 6.81 7.57
N ALA A 152 -2.47 6.42 6.30
CA ALA A 152 -1.62 5.43 5.67
C ALA A 152 -0.17 5.92 5.58
N SER A 153 0.06 7.20 5.30
CA SER A 153 1.40 7.78 5.22
C SER A 153 2.11 7.76 6.58
N GLU A 154 1.45 8.19 7.65
CA GLU A 154 2.00 8.13 9.01
C GLU A 154 2.31 6.69 9.43
N MET A 155 1.43 5.74 9.10
CA MET A 155 1.67 4.32 9.33
C MET A 155 2.87 3.83 8.52
N SER A 156 2.91 4.12 7.22
CA SER A 156 3.97 3.77 6.27
C SER A 156 5.33 4.25 6.74
N ASP A 157 5.43 5.53 7.13
CA ASP A 157 6.65 6.16 7.61
C ASP A 157 7.15 5.45 8.88
N ALA A 158 6.26 5.17 9.82
CA ALA A 158 6.60 4.55 11.10
C ALA A 158 6.96 3.05 11.01
N ILE A 159 6.50 2.34 9.99
CA ILE A 159 6.81 0.90 9.78
C ILE A 159 7.74 0.66 8.59
N GLU A 160 8.23 1.73 7.96
CA GLU A 160 9.08 1.71 6.77
C GLU A 160 8.52 0.81 5.65
N ALA A 161 7.22 0.93 5.37
CA ALA A 161 6.52 0.09 4.38
C ALA A 161 5.85 0.95 3.32
N PRO A 162 6.16 0.78 2.03
CA PRO A 162 5.51 1.56 0.98
C PRO A 162 4.02 1.26 0.90
N LEU A 163 3.29 2.28 0.47
CA LEU A 163 1.85 2.23 0.28
C LEU A 163 1.43 1.38 -0.92
N LEU A 164 0.39 0.59 -0.73
CA LEU A 164 -0.28 -0.25 -1.73
C LEU A 164 -1.77 0.07 -1.73
N SER A 165 -2.33 0.40 -2.89
CA SER A 165 -3.77 0.71 -3.04
C SER A 165 -4.39 -0.02 -4.22
N ASP A 166 -5.68 -0.35 -4.07
CA ASP A 166 -6.54 -0.86 -5.15
C ASP A 166 -7.20 0.27 -5.96
N SER A 167 -7.13 1.51 -5.46
CA SER A 167 -7.76 2.67 -6.06
C SER A 167 -6.68 3.64 -6.53
N GLU A 168 -6.50 3.72 -7.84
CA GLU A 168 -5.63 4.74 -8.48
C GLU A 168 -6.11 6.15 -8.09
N TYR A 169 -7.42 6.36 -8.05
CA TYR A 169 -8.04 7.61 -7.62
C TYR A 169 -7.70 7.99 -6.16
N ASP A 170 -7.77 7.05 -5.21
CA ASP A 170 -7.44 7.35 -3.80
C ASP A 170 -5.94 7.65 -3.63
N ALA A 171 -5.09 6.97 -4.41
CA ALA A 171 -3.64 7.21 -4.40
C ALA A 171 -3.28 8.57 -5.04
N GLU A 172 -3.90 8.90 -6.17
CA GLU A 172 -3.70 10.17 -6.88
C GLU A 172 -4.19 11.36 -6.05
N ILE A 173 -5.38 11.27 -5.44
CA ILE A 173 -5.92 12.33 -4.57
C ILE A 173 -5.03 12.55 -3.36
N GLY A 174 -4.65 11.47 -2.68
CA GLY A 174 -3.75 11.56 -1.54
C GLY A 174 -2.45 12.29 -1.88
N GLN A 175 -1.82 11.91 -2.99
CA GLN A 175 -0.60 12.53 -3.49
C GLN A 175 -0.80 13.99 -3.92
N ALA A 176 -1.93 14.31 -4.56
CA ALA A 176 -2.23 15.66 -5.05
C ALA A 176 -2.46 16.68 -3.91
N PHE A 177 -3.00 16.25 -2.77
CA PHE A 177 -3.33 17.14 -1.65
C PHE A 177 -2.19 17.34 -0.63
N LEU A 178 -1.23 16.41 -0.50
CA LEU A 178 -0.10 16.52 0.44
C LEU A 178 1.16 17.24 -0.11
N PHE A 179 1.12 17.72 -1.37
CA PHE A 179 2.14 18.51 -2.10
C PHE A 179 3.40 17.79 -2.64
N GLU A 180 3.90 18.40 -3.73
CA GLU A 180 5.10 18.18 -4.55
C GLU A 180 5.07 17.00 -5.55
N PRO A 181 5.12 17.28 -6.88
CA PRO A 181 5.29 16.22 -7.86
C PRO A 181 6.57 15.46 -7.51
N GLN A 182 6.52 14.13 -7.53
CA GLN A 182 7.76 13.39 -7.68
C GLN A 182 8.36 13.76 -9.05
N THR A 183 9.13 14.85 -9.10
CA THR A 183 10.12 15.08 -10.14
C THR A 183 11.24 14.09 -9.88
N GLY A 184 10.99 12.82 -10.20
CA GLY A 184 11.89 11.77 -9.77
C GLY A 184 11.51 10.47 -10.42
N VAL A 185 12.12 10.23 -11.58
CA VAL A 185 12.35 8.94 -12.24
C VAL A 185 11.20 7.93 -12.06
N ASP A 186 10.43 7.70 -13.12
CA ASP A 186 9.45 6.60 -13.17
C ASP A 186 10.15 5.28 -12.80
N VAL A 187 9.81 4.78 -11.60
CA VAL A 187 10.36 3.54 -11.04
C VAL A 187 10.07 2.38 -11.97
N THR A 188 8.92 2.39 -12.66
CA THR A 188 8.52 1.37 -13.63
C THR A 188 9.44 1.42 -14.84
N ASP A 189 9.67 2.60 -15.42
CA ASP A 189 10.63 2.79 -16.53
C ASP A 189 12.05 2.36 -16.14
N THR A 190 12.48 2.70 -14.93
CA THR A 190 13.80 2.33 -14.40
C THR A 190 13.98 0.83 -14.29
N LEU A 191 12.99 0.13 -13.71
CA LEU A 191 13.02 -1.32 -13.58
C LEU A 191 12.97 -1.98 -14.94
N MET A 192 12.15 -1.46 -15.86
CA MET A 192 12.08 -1.95 -17.24
C MET A 192 13.42 -1.76 -17.97
N ARG A 193 14.08 -0.61 -17.83
CA ARG A 193 15.42 -0.36 -18.37
C ARG A 193 16.47 -1.26 -17.74
N ALA A 194 16.34 -1.59 -16.45
CA ALA A 194 17.16 -2.60 -15.79
C ALA A 194 16.83 -4.05 -16.24
N GLY A 195 15.82 -4.26 -17.09
CA GLY A 195 15.37 -5.57 -17.56
C GLY A 195 14.54 -6.35 -16.54
N ILE A 196 14.04 -5.69 -15.50
CA ILE A 196 13.26 -6.28 -14.42
C ILE A 196 11.78 -6.11 -14.72
N ARG A 197 11.07 -7.22 -14.89
CA ARG A 197 9.61 -7.24 -15.04
C ARG A 197 9.01 -7.86 -13.79
N LEU A 198 8.13 -7.11 -13.14
CA LEU A 198 7.32 -7.58 -12.03
C LEU A 198 5.94 -7.98 -12.57
N SER A 199 5.39 -9.08 -12.05
CA SER A 199 4.05 -9.50 -12.46
C SER A 199 2.99 -8.57 -11.88
N GLY A 200 2.11 -8.11 -12.77
CA GLY A 200 0.96 -7.28 -12.38
C GLY A 200 -0.22 -8.12 -11.86
N PRO A 201 -1.22 -7.48 -11.23
CA PRO A 201 -2.41 -8.17 -10.72
C PRO A 201 -3.13 -9.01 -11.78
N ALA A 202 -3.25 -8.48 -13.00
CA ALA A 202 -3.91 -9.18 -14.10
C ALA A 202 -3.23 -10.50 -14.49
N GLU A 203 -1.89 -10.56 -14.41
CA GLU A 203 -1.12 -11.77 -14.74
C GLU A 203 -1.30 -12.87 -13.70
N LEU A 204 -1.67 -12.51 -12.46
CA LEU A 204 -1.88 -13.45 -11.37
C LEU A 204 -3.34 -13.91 -11.23
N SER A 205 -4.27 -13.34 -12.00
CA SER A 205 -5.70 -13.66 -11.93
C SER A 205 -6.03 -15.14 -12.15
N ALA A 206 -5.17 -15.89 -12.86
CA ALA A 206 -5.33 -17.32 -13.09
C ALA A 206 -4.66 -18.20 -12.01
N ILE A 207 -3.88 -17.62 -11.11
CA ILE A 207 -3.11 -18.34 -10.08
C ILE A 207 -3.90 -18.31 -8.77
N PRO A 208 -4.27 -19.48 -8.20
CA PRO A 208 -4.95 -19.52 -6.91
C PRO A 208 -4.10 -18.88 -5.79
N THR A 209 -4.75 -18.12 -4.90
CA THR A 209 -4.10 -17.45 -3.75
C THR A 209 -3.27 -18.41 -2.89
N LYS A 210 -3.71 -19.66 -2.70
CA LYS A 210 -2.94 -20.71 -2.02
C LYS A 210 -1.58 -21.02 -2.67
N GLU A 211 -1.48 -20.93 -3.99
CA GLU A 211 -0.24 -21.19 -4.70
C GLU A 211 0.73 -20.01 -4.56
N VAL A 212 0.19 -18.78 -4.51
CA VAL A 212 0.94 -17.56 -4.16
C VAL A 212 1.49 -17.65 -2.74
N ALA A 213 0.66 -18.04 -1.76
CA ALA A 213 1.09 -18.25 -0.38
C ALA A 213 2.20 -19.31 -0.28
N ALA A 214 1.99 -20.47 -0.90
CA ALA A 214 3.00 -21.53 -0.93
C ALA A 214 4.31 -21.08 -1.62
N PHE A 215 4.21 -20.28 -2.69
CA PHE A 215 5.38 -19.66 -3.32
C PHE A 215 6.09 -18.71 -2.36
N ALA A 216 5.36 -17.81 -1.69
CA ALA A 216 5.91 -16.84 -0.76
C ALA A 216 6.74 -17.52 0.35
N HIS A 217 6.22 -18.61 0.94
CA HIS A 217 6.96 -19.39 1.93
C HIS A 217 8.18 -20.12 1.33
N ARG A 218 7.98 -20.89 0.26
CA ARG A 218 9.06 -21.69 -0.35
C ARG A 218 10.22 -20.84 -0.86
N ARG A 219 9.95 -19.61 -1.27
CA ARG A 219 10.92 -18.71 -1.91
C ARG A 219 11.27 -17.49 -1.06
N ALA A 220 10.94 -17.47 0.24
CA ALA A 220 11.16 -16.32 1.11
C ALA A 220 12.60 -15.74 1.02
N ALA A 221 13.62 -16.59 1.15
CA ALA A 221 15.02 -16.16 1.06
C ALA A 221 15.42 -15.64 -0.35
N GLU A 222 14.83 -16.19 -1.41
CA GLU A 222 15.05 -15.72 -2.77
C GLU A 222 14.37 -14.37 -3.02
N ARG A 223 13.13 -14.21 -2.56
CA ARG A 223 12.37 -12.97 -2.65
C ARG A 223 13.05 -11.83 -1.89
N GLN A 224 13.54 -12.09 -0.67
CA GLN A 224 14.29 -11.11 0.11
C GLN A 224 15.56 -10.66 -0.63
N ARG A 225 16.37 -11.60 -1.15
CA ARG A 225 17.57 -11.26 -1.94
C ARG A 225 17.23 -10.47 -3.20
N PHE A 226 16.16 -10.85 -3.89
CA PHE A 226 15.68 -10.13 -5.07
C PHE A 226 15.27 -8.70 -4.72
N ARG A 227 14.50 -8.51 -3.66
CA ARG A 227 14.08 -7.19 -3.17
C ARG A 227 15.27 -6.30 -2.82
N ILE A 228 16.24 -6.81 -2.05
CA ILE A 228 17.48 -6.07 -1.72
C ILE A 228 18.21 -5.65 -3.01
N ALA A 229 18.31 -6.55 -3.99
CA ALA A 229 18.96 -6.27 -5.27
C ALA A 229 18.19 -5.28 -6.16
N VAL A 230 16.88 -5.15 -6.00
CA VAL A 230 16.03 -4.16 -6.68
C VAL A 230 16.16 -2.80 -5.98
N GLN A 231 16.05 -2.78 -4.65
CA GLN A 231 16.19 -1.55 -3.85
C GLN A 231 17.57 -0.91 -4.04
N GLY A 232 18.64 -1.71 -4.05
CA GLY A 232 19.98 -1.20 -4.33
C GLY A 232 20.14 -0.61 -5.75
N ILE A 233 19.37 -1.08 -6.74
CA ILE A 233 19.33 -0.42 -8.05
C ILE A 233 18.65 0.94 -7.92
N LEU A 234 17.46 0.98 -7.30
CA LEU A 234 16.67 2.20 -7.18
C LEU A 234 17.40 3.28 -6.40
N GLU A 235 18.16 2.91 -5.37
CA GLU A 235 18.99 3.83 -4.60
C GLU A 235 20.09 4.46 -5.45
N VAL A 236 20.82 3.63 -6.22
CA VAL A 236 21.83 4.14 -7.17
C VAL A 236 21.18 5.08 -8.18
N VAL A 237 20.02 4.71 -8.74
CA VAL A 237 19.29 5.54 -9.70
C VAL A 237 18.90 6.89 -9.10
N ARG A 238 18.36 6.91 -7.88
CA ARG A 238 17.98 8.15 -7.19
C ARG A 238 19.17 9.05 -6.87
N SER A 239 20.34 8.45 -6.61
CA SER A 239 21.58 9.19 -6.31
C SER A 239 22.35 9.65 -7.55
N ALA A 240 22.03 9.13 -8.74
CA ALA A 240 22.77 9.41 -9.97
C ALA A 240 22.41 10.79 -10.53
N ALA A 241 23.32 11.75 -10.38
CA ALA A 241 23.17 13.08 -10.98
C ALA A 241 23.43 13.07 -12.51
N ASP A 242 24.20 12.10 -13.01
CA ASP A 242 24.58 11.98 -14.43
C ASP A 242 23.79 10.86 -15.13
N PRO A 243 22.95 11.18 -16.14
CA PRO A 243 22.21 10.21 -16.92
C PRO A 243 23.06 9.15 -17.65
N HIS A 244 24.30 9.47 -18.02
CA HIS A 244 25.20 8.52 -18.71
C HIS A 244 25.77 7.49 -17.74
N VAL A 245 26.15 7.93 -16.53
CA VAL A 245 26.58 7.02 -15.46
C VAL A 245 25.45 6.06 -15.08
N LEU A 246 24.21 6.54 -15.10
CA LEU A 246 23.03 5.73 -14.88
C LEU A 246 22.85 4.66 -15.99
N GLU A 247 22.94 5.03 -17.26
CA GLU A 247 22.82 4.07 -18.37
C GLU A 247 23.91 2.98 -18.31
N ASP A 248 25.17 3.37 -18.07
CA ASP A 248 26.29 2.44 -17.91
C ASP A 248 26.07 1.45 -16.75
N TYR A 249 25.49 1.94 -15.64
CA TYR A 249 25.14 1.09 -14.51
C TYR A 249 24.02 0.10 -14.86
N LEU A 250 22.95 0.58 -15.49
CA LEU A 250 21.82 -0.27 -15.92
C LEU A 250 22.26 -1.34 -16.92
N ASP A 251 23.16 -1.02 -17.86
CA ASP A 251 23.75 -1.98 -18.80
C ASP A 251 24.57 -3.06 -18.11
N LYS A 252 25.37 -2.71 -17.11
CA LYS A 252 26.10 -3.68 -16.29
C LYS A 252 25.13 -4.60 -15.53
N GLN A 253 24.04 -4.06 -14.99
CA GLN A 253 23.00 -4.86 -14.32
C GLN A 253 22.30 -5.81 -15.28
N ARG A 254 21.97 -5.36 -16.50
CA ARG A 254 21.40 -6.19 -17.57
C ARG A 254 22.33 -7.36 -17.92
N GLY A 255 23.61 -7.09 -18.18
CA GLY A 255 24.62 -8.10 -18.57
C GLY A 255 24.91 -9.14 -17.48
N SER A 256 24.85 -8.75 -16.20
CA SER A 256 25.03 -9.66 -15.06
C SER A 256 23.81 -10.57 -14.83
N ARG A 257 22.59 -10.08 -15.11
CA ARG A 257 21.31 -10.72 -14.77
C ARG A 257 20.72 -11.60 -15.87
N SER A 258 21.09 -11.41 -17.14
CA SER A 258 20.73 -12.31 -18.25
C SER A 258 21.16 -13.77 -18.05
N ARG A 259 22.02 -14.06 -17.06
CA ARG A 259 22.41 -15.44 -16.69
C ARG A 259 21.69 -16.02 -15.46
N ARG A 260 20.89 -15.25 -14.72
CA ARG A 260 20.27 -15.72 -13.45
C ARG A 260 18.78 -15.43 -13.27
N LEU A 261 18.21 -14.39 -13.90
CA LEU A 261 16.81 -13.97 -13.65
C LEU A 261 15.78 -14.58 -14.62
N LEU A 262 16.19 -15.07 -15.78
CA LEU A 262 15.32 -15.82 -16.71
C LEU A 262 14.80 -17.17 -16.16
N ALA A 263 15.24 -17.59 -14.97
CA ALA A 263 14.80 -18.83 -14.34
C ALA A 263 13.59 -18.67 -13.37
N ILE A 264 13.16 -17.44 -13.07
CA ILE A 264 12.12 -17.18 -12.04
C ILE A 264 10.76 -16.80 -12.64
N THR A 265 10.72 -16.28 -13.86
CA THR A 265 9.47 -15.79 -14.47
C THR A 265 8.92 -16.83 -15.48
N VAL A 266 7.81 -17.48 -15.09
CA VAL A 266 6.85 -18.24 -15.92
C VAL A 266 7.22 -19.67 -16.37
N GLU A 267 8.47 -20.05 -16.66
CA GLU A 267 8.76 -21.40 -17.23
C GLU A 267 8.50 -22.59 -16.28
N ARG A 268 8.35 -22.37 -14.97
CA ARG A 268 8.10 -23.45 -13.99
C ARG A 268 6.66 -23.57 -13.49
N TRP A 269 5.77 -22.67 -13.88
CA TRP A 269 4.34 -22.81 -13.54
C TRP A 269 3.62 -23.76 -14.50
N THR A 270 4.20 -24.09 -15.66
CA THR A 270 3.59 -24.93 -16.70
C THR A 270 4.21 -26.33 -16.85
N THR A 271 5.25 -26.68 -16.09
CA THR A 271 5.98 -27.96 -16.25
C THR A 271 5.76 -28.99 -15.15
N GLN A 272 4.80 -28.77 -14.24
CA GLN A 272 4.30 -29.81 -13.32
C GLN A 272 2.78 -29.76 -13.25
N GLY A 273 2.14 -30.04 -14.39
CA GLY A 273 0.75 -30.51 -14.49
C GLY A 273 0.75 -31.91 -15.07
#